data_AF-A0A0M3J9E4-F1
#
_entry.id   AF-A0A0M3J9E4-F1
#
_cell.length_a   1.000
_cell.length_b   1.000
_cell.length_c   1.000
_cell.angle_alpha   90.00
_cell.angle_beta   90.00
_cell.angle_gamma   90.00
#
_symmetry.space_group_name_H-M   'P 1'
#
loop_
_entity.id
_entity.type
_entity.pdbx_description
1 polymer ?
#
loop_
_entity_poly.entity_id
_entity_poly.type
_entity_poly.pdbx_seq_one_letter_code
_entity_poly.pdbx_strand_id
1 'polypeptide(L)'
;METRRSFRCWFDGFQVHDILNNVVNALDRYEELKFIWSETSFLEKWWSRANVTNRDRLRRLIDEKRLEITGGAWVMNDEAVPYLWSVIDNMIVGQQFLQKQLNVTPRTSWSVDPFGHSSMMPYLLSLSGINNMVIGRISAVLKETMRRMHRLHFKWIQPWDIVT
;
A
#
# COMPACT_ATOMS: atom_id res chain seq x y z
N MET A 1 10.80 -0.97 -25.01
CA MET A 1 10.79 0.40 -24.45
C MET A 1 9.47 0.60 -23.75
N GLU A 2 9.46 0.57 -22.42
CA GLU A 2 8.25 0.72 -21.60
C GLU A 2 7.58 2.07 -21.88
N THR A 3 6.30 2.04 -22.27
CA THR A 3 5.52 3.25 -22.39
C THR A 3 5.19 3.76 -21.00
N ARG A 4 5.94 4.76 -20.51
CA ARG A 4 5.50 5.56 -19.36
C ARG A 4 4.17 6.21 -19.74
N ARG A 5 3.11 5.88 -19.01
CA ARG A 5 1.75 6.40 -19.22
C ARG A 5 1.33 7.27 -18.04
N SER A 6 0.42 8.19 -18.28
CA SER A 6 -0.20 8.99 -17.21
C SER A 6 -1.14 8.12 -16.36
N PHE A 7 -1.47 8.57 -15.15
CA PHE A 7 -2.45 7.92 -14.28
C PHE A 7 -3.75 7.54 -15.00
N ARG A 8 -4.30 8.48 -15.79
CA ARG A 8 -5.53 8.25 -16.55
C ARG A 8 -5.33 7.20 -17.63
N CYS A 9 -4.20 7.22 -18.34
CA CYS A 9 -3.91 6.22 -19.37
C CYS A 9 -3.68 4.82 -18.77
N TRP A 10 -3.10 4.70 -17.57
CA TRP A 10 -3.00 3.42 -16.85
C TRP A 10 -4.37 2.91 -16.40
N PHE A 11 -5.24 3.81 -15.95
CA PHE A 11 -6.56 3.42 -15.50
C PHE A 11 -7.52 3.08 -16.65
N ASP A 12 -7.65 3.98 -17.63
CA ASP A 12 -8.58 3.86 -18.77
C ASP A 12 -8.07 2.89 -19.85
N GLY A 13 -6.75 2.72 -19.99
CA GLY A 13 -6.12 1.97 -21.08
C GLY A 13 -6.05 0.45 -20.87
N PHE A 14 -7.08 -0.15 -20.26
CA PHE A 14 -7.25 -1.60 -20.03
C PHE A 14 -6.24 -2.26 -19.07
N GLN A 15 -5.73 -1.52 -18.09
CA GLN A 15 -4.77 -2.11 -17.13
C GLN A 15 -5.38 -2.14 -15.74
N VAL A 16 -5.42 -1.01 -15.04
CA VAL A 16 -5.77 -1.04 -13.62
C VAL A 16 -7.25 -1.31 -13.36
N HIS A 17 -8.14 -0.71 -14.16
CA HIS A 17 -9.59 -0.93 -14.03
C HIS A 17 -9.96 -2.42 -14.21
N ASP A 18 -9.36 -3.07 -15.22
CA ASP A 18 -9.68 -4.46 -15.53
C ASP A 18 -9.00 -5.42 -14.55
N ILE A 19 -7.81 -5.10 -14.06
CA ILE A 19 -7.17 -5.84 -12.96
C ILE A 19 -8.11 -5.88 -11.75
N LEU A 20 -8.65 -4.73 -11.31
CA LEU A 20 -9.54 -4.69 -10.14
C LEU A 20 -10.85 -5.46 -10.38
N ASN A 21 -11.46 -5.35 -11.56
CA ASN A 21 -12.64 -6.15 -11.91
C ASN A 21 -12.33 -7.65 -11.90
N ASN A 22 -11.19 -8.04 -12.48
CA ASN A 22 -10.76 -9.43 -12.53
C ASN A 22 -10.41 -9.98 -11.16
N VAL A 23 -9.79 -9.18 -10.29
CA VAL A 23 -9.51 -9.56 -8.88
C VAL A 23 -10.82 -9.81 -8.15
N VAL A 24 -11.79 -8.88 -8.22
CA VAL A 24 -13.10 -9.05 -7.57
C VAL A 24 -13.79 -10.32 -8.10
N ASN A 25 -13.78 -10.55 -9.41
CA ASN A 25 -14.39 -11.74 -10.01
C ASN A 25 -13.66 -13.04 -9.66
N ALA A 26 -12.33 -13.05 -9.65
CA ALA A 26 -11.53 -14.23 -9.35
C ALA A 26 -11.64 -14.61 -7.87
N LEU A 27 -11.59 -13.63 -6.97
CA LEU A 27 -11.77 -13.88 -5.55
C LEU A 27 -13.18 -14.39 -5.26
N ASP A 28 -14.22 -13.86 -5.91
CA ASP A 28 -15.58 -14.36 -5.74
C ASP A 28 -15.76 -15.82 -6.23
N ARG A 29 -15.03 -16.19 -7.30
CA ARG A 29 -15.11 -17.55 -7.87
C ARG A 29 -14.29 -18.59 -7.13
N TYR A 30 -13.13 -18.21 -6.59
CA TYR A 30 -12.16 -19.14 -6.02
C TYR A 30 -11.84 -18.78 -4.58
N GLU A 31 -12.48 -19.46 -3.61
CA GLU A 31 -12.44 -19.13 -2.18
C GLU A 31 -11.03 -19.15 -1.55
N GLU A 32 -10.11 -19.96 -2.08
CA GLU A 32 -8.75 -20.07 -1.54
C GLU A 32 -7.83 -18.88 -1.90
N LEU A 33 -8.21 -18.10 -2.92
CA LEU A 33 -7.38 -17.00 -3.38
C LEU A 33 -7.40 -15.84 -2.39
N LYS A 34 -6.22 -15.21 -2.25
CA LYS A 34 -6.01 -13.95 -1.55
C LYS A 34 -5.28 -12.96 -2.45
N PHE A 35 -5.52 -11.67 -2.23
CA PHE A 35 -4.89 -10.61 -2.98
C PHE A 35 -4.63 -9.40 -2.09
N ILE A 36 -3.52 -8.69 -2.33
CA ILE A 36 -3.19 -7.43 -1.65
C ILE A 36 -3.28 -6.26 -2.63
N TRP A 37 -3.75 -5.10 -2.18
CA TRP A 37 -3.76 -3.88 -2.98
C TRP A 37 -3.10 -2.72 -2.22
N SER A 38 -2.18 -1.99 -2.84
CA SER A 38 -1.41 -0.90 -2.19
C SER A 38 -1.84 0.50 -2.64
N GLU A 39 -2.07 0.73 -3.93
CA GLU A 39 -2.29 2.07 -4.46
C GLU A 39 -3.74 2.52 -4.30
N THR A 40 -4.03 3.24 -3.20
CA THR A 40 -5.37 3.76 -2.89
C THR A 40 -5.91 4.68 -4.00
N SER A 41 -5.03 5.44 -4.67
CA SER A 41 -5.42 6.33 -5.77
C SER A 41 -6.17 5.63 -6.91
N PHE A 42 -5.70 4.46 -7.31
CA PHE A 42 -6.37 3.65 -8.32
C PHE A 42 -7.62 2.98 -7.77
N LEU A 43 -7.61 2.56 -6.51
CA LEU A 43 -8.76 1.95 -5.85
C LEU A 43 -9.92 2.95 -5.73
N GLU A 44 -9.65 4.19 -5.33
CA GLU A 44 -10.67 5.26 -5.29
C GLU A 44 -11.21 5.53 -6.69
N LYS A 45 -10.32 5.58 -7.70
CA LYS A 45 -10.77 5.81 -9.08
C LYS A 45 -11.67 4.68 -9.56
N TRP A 46 -11.32 3.42 -9.28
CA TRP A 46 -12.17 2.27 -9.56
C TRP A 46 -13.50 2.33 -8.79
N TRP A 47 -13.44 2.64 -7.50
CA TRP A 47 -14.61 2.77 -6.64
C TRP A 47 -15.61 3.76 -7.22
N SER A 48 -15.14 4.93 -7.68
CA SER A 48 -16.00 5.96 -8.28
C SER A 48 -16.80 5.49 -9.50
N ARG A 49 -16.28 4.51 -10.26
CA ARG A 49 -16.92 3.95 -11.46
C ARG A 49 -17.65 2.63 -11.24
N ALA A 50 -17.26 1.89 -10.21
CA ALA A 50 -17.88 0.61 -9.89
C ALA A 50 -19.37 0.79 -9.53
N ASN A 51 -20.20 -0.14 -9.99
CA ASN A 51 -21.60 -0.22 -9.59
C ASN A 51 -21.73 -0.70 -8.12
N VAL A 52 -22.92 -0.58 -7.56
CA VAL A 52 -23.21 -0.96 -6.16
C VAL A 52 -22.85 -2.43 -5.90
N THR A 53 -23.20 -3.34 -6.82
CA THR A 53 -22.89 -4.77 -6.71
C THR A 53 -21.40 -5.05 -6.56
N ASN A 54 -20.54 -4.44 -7.39
CA ASN A 54 -19.09 -4.65 -7.30
C ASN A 54 -18.49 -3.99 -6.06
N ARG A 55 -19.02 -2.84 -5.63
CA ARG A 55 -18.61 -2.20 -4.37
C ARG A 55 -18.91 -3.08 -3.16
N ASP A 56 -20.09 -3.70 -3.13
CA ASP A 56 -20.49 -4.60 -2.04
C ASP A 56 -19.67 -5.90 -2.07
N ARG A 57 -19.38 -6.44 -3.26
CA ARG A 57 -18.46 -7.59 -3.42
C ARG A 57 -17.06 -7.25 -2.90
N LEU A 58 -16.52 -6.08 -3.23
CA LEU A 58 -15.21 -5.65 -2.73
C LEU A 58 -15.21 -5.55 -1.21
N ARG A 59 -16.22 -4.90 -0.61
CA ARG A 59 -16.35 -4.78 0.85
C ARG A 59 -16.41 -6.15 1.52
N ARG A 60 -17.24 -7.06 1.00
CA ARG A 60 -17.33 -8.43 1.50
C ARG A 60 -15.97 -9.15 1.46
N LEU A 61 -15.24 -9.05 0.36
CA LEU A 61 -13.91 -9.68 0.22
C LEU A 61 -12.88 -9.12 1.20
N ILE A 62 -12.99 -7.83 1.55
CA ILE A 62 -12.18 -7.17 2.58
C ILE A 62 -12.54 -7.65 3.99
N ASP A 63 -13.83 -7.78 4.28
CA ASP A 63 -14.32 -8.28 5.56
C ASP A 63 -13.92 -9.74 5.78
N GLU A 64 -13.99 -10.56 4.73
CA GLU A 64 -13.53 -11.96 4.68
C GLU A 64 -11.99 -12.10 4.75
N LYS A 65 -11.22 -11.00 4.74
CA LYS A 65 -9.73 -10.99 4.73
C LYS A 65 -9.12 -11.73 3.53
N ARG A 66 -9.84 -11.71 2.40
CA ARG A 66 -9.39 -12.29 1.13
C ARG A 66 -8.79 -11.24 0.21
N LEU A 67 -9.29 -10.01 0.31
CA LEU A 67 -8.62 -8.82 -0.20
C LEU A 67 -8.06 -8.01 0.98
N GLU A 68 -6.75 -7.84 1.07
CA GLU A 68 -6.13 -6.97 2.08
C GLU A 68 -5.65 -5.66 1.45
N ILE A 69 -6.05 -4.53 2.04
CA ILE A 69 -5.48 -3.24 1.68
C ILE A 69 -4.19 -3.05 2.48
N THR A 70 -3.09 -2.85 1.77
CA THR A 70 -1.76 -2.58 2.32
C THR A 70 -1.33 -1.15 2.01
N GLY A 71 -0.31 -0.65 2.69
CA GLY A 71 0.06 0.76 2.58
C GLY A 71 -0.92 1.62 3.37
N GLY A 72 -1.90 2.19 2.67
CA GLY A 72 -2.91 3.08 3.25
C GLY A 72 -2.73 4.55 2.92
N ALA A 73 -1.65 4.93 2.25
CA ALA A 73 -1.49 6.24 1.65
C ALA A 73 -2.11 6.29 0.25
N TRP A 74 -2.24 7.50 -0.32
CA TRP A 74 -2.81 7.71 -1.66
C TRP A 74 -1.95 7.06 -2.76
N VAL A 75 -0.64 7.23 -2.65
CA VAL A 75 0.36 6.52 -3.46
C VAL A 75 1.47 5.94 -2.57
N MET A 76 2.22 4.98 -3.11
CA MET A 76 3.54 4.61 -2.60
C MET A 76 4.49 5.78 -2.91
N ASN A 77 4.67 6.69 -1.95
CA ASN A 77 5.47 7.89 -2.15
C ASN A 77 6.97 7.56 -2.21
N ASP A 78 7.73 8.43 -2.87
CA ASP A 78 9.18 8.45 -2.71
C ASP A 78 9.54 8.77 -1.23
N GLU A 79 10.68 8.25 -0.78
CA GLU A 79 11.14 8.42 0.60
C GLU A 79 12.40 9.31 0.70
N ALA A 80 12.98 9.73 -0.44
CA ALA A 80 14.19 10.54 -0.47
C ALA A 80 13.94 12.04 -0.70
N VAL A 81 13.06 12.38 -1.65
CA VAL A 81 12.84 13.76 -2.11
C VAL A 81 11.66 14.48 -1.41
N PRO A 82 10.52 13.83 -1.11
CA PRO A 82 9.34 14.53 -0.61
C PRO A 82 9.56 15.22 0.73
N TYR A 83 8.92 16.37 0.87
CA TYR A 83 8.85 17.07 2.15
C TYR A 83 7.86 16.37 3.09
N LEU A 84 8.13 16.45 4.40
CA LEU A 84 7.36 15.77 5.45
C LEU A 84 5.84 15.99 5.31
N TRP A 85 5.42 17.25 5.12
CA TRP A 85 3.98 17.57 5.04
C TRP A 85 3.32 16.95 3.81
N SER A 86 4.02 16.85 2.68
CA SER A 86 3.48 16.19 1.48
C SER A 86 3.26 14.69 1.70
N VAL A 87 4.12 14.05 2.50
CA VAL A 87 3.94 12.64 2.89
C VAL A 87 2.76 12.48 3.84
N ILE A 88 2.62 13.39 4.81
CA ILE A 88 1.47 13.40 5.73
C ILE A 88 0.15 13.60 4.95
N ASP A 89 0.08 14.55 4.03
CA ASP A 89 -1.09 14.77 3.19
C ASP A 89 -1.42 13.53 2.34
N ASN A 90 -0.39 12.91 1.74
CA ASN A 90 -0.54 11.66 0.99
C ASN A 90 -1.13 10.53 1.84
N MET A 91 -0.68 10.40 3.10
CA MET A 91 -1.22 9.41 4.05
C MET A 91 -2.67 9.74 4.45
N ILE A 92 -2.95 10.99 4.78
CA ILE A 92 -4.29 11.44 5.21
C ILE A 92 -5.31 11.19 4.11
N VAL A 93 -5.02 11.58 2.86
CA VAL A 93 -5.95 11.40 1.73
C VAL A 93 -6.29 9.93 1.53
N GLY A 94 -5.28 9.05 1.52
CA GLY A 94 -5.49 7.60 1.38
C GLY A 94 -6.32 7.03 2.53
N GLN A 95 -5.93 7.30 3.78
CA GLN A 95 -6.60 6.73 4.94
C GLN A 95 -8.04 7.25 5.10
N GLN A 96 -8.30 8.52 4.78
CA GLN A 96 -9.66 9.06 4.82
C GLN A 96 -10.59 8.37 3.82
N PHE A 97 -10.13 8.08 2.60
CA PHE A 97 -10.91 7.32 1.63
C PHE A 97 -11.21 5.91 2.17
N LEU A 98 -10.17 5.20 2.64
CA LEU A 98 -10.31 3.84 3.14
C LEU A 98 -11.28 3.75 4.32
N GLN A 99 -11.20 4.70 5.25
CA GLN A 99 -12.11 4.75 6.39
C GLN A 99 -13.55 5.08 5.97
N LYS A 100 -13.75 6.13 5.16
CA LYS A 100 -15.10 6.57 4.79
C LYS A 100 -15.83 5.58 3.88
N GLN A 101 -15.13 4.93 2.95
CA GLN A 101 -15.76 4.08 1.94
C GLN A 101 -15.74 2.60 2.28
N LEU A 102 -14.67 2.13 2.93
CA LEU A 102 -14.42 0.71 3.18
C LEU A 102 -14.40 0.37 4.67
N ASN A 103 -14.36 1.35 5.57
CA ASN A 103 -14.23 1.15 7.02
C ASN A 103 -13.00 0.30 7.39
N VAL A 104 -11.86 0.57 6.71
CA VAL A 104 -10.61 -0.17 6.89
C VAL A 104 -9.48 0.74 7.37
N THR A 105 -8.71 0.24 8.33
CA THR A 105 -7.36 0.72 8.64
C THR A 105 -6.36 -0.37 8.26
N PRO A 106 -5.45 -0.12 7.29
CA PRO A 106 -4.38 -1.06 6.96
C PRO A 106 -3.51 -1.37 8.19
N ARG A 107 -3.01 -2.60 8.29
CA ARG A 107 -2.09 -3.02 9.37
C ARG A 107 -0.64 -3.09 8.91
N THR A 108 -0.44 -3.18 7.60
CA THR A 108 0.86 -3.41 6.97
C THR A 108 1.06 -2.40 5.85
N SER A 109 2.18 -1.68 5.91
CA SER A 109 2.66 -0.85 4.82
C SER A 109 3.46 -1.69 3.81
N TRP A 110 3.28 -1.38 2.53
CA TRP A 110 3.97 -2.05 1.42
C TRP A 110 4.72 -1.00 0.61
N SER A 111 6.05 -0.94 0.77
CA SER A 111 6.94 0.03 0.13
C SER A 111 8.05 -0.70 -0.62
N VAL A 112 7.70 -1.35 -1.73
CA VAL A 112 8.66 -2.21 -2.46
C VAL A 112 9.45 -1.50 -3.55
N ASP A 113 8.97 -0.35 -4.02
CA ASP A 113 9.51 0.33 -5.20
C ASP A 113 10.23 1.67 -4.98
N PRO A 114 10.14 2.37 -3.83
CA PRO A 114 10.94 3.57 -3.60
C PRO A 114 12.45 3.30 -3.64
N PHE A 115 13.23 4.22 -4.19
CA PHE A 115 14.68 4.05 -4.36
C PHE A 115 15.44 4.40 -3.09
N GLY A 116 15.37 3.51 -2.10
CA GLY A 116 15.85 3.74 -0.75
C GLY A 116 14.69 4.07 0.20
N HIS A 117 14.94 3.93 1.49
CA HIS A 117 13.92 4.05 2.53
C HIS A 117 14.37 5.00 3.65
N SER A 118 13.42 5.77 4.18
CA SER A 118 13.64 6.79 5.20
C SER A 118 13.11 6.32 6.55
N SER A 119 13.82 6.64 7.63
CA SER A 119 13.35 6.38 9.00
C SER A 119 12.08 7.17 9.34
N MET A 120 11.73 8.19 8.56
CA MET A 120 10.48 8.94 8.70
C MET A 120 9.24 8.05 8.49
N MET A 121 9.27 7.13 7.52
CA MET A 121 8.11 6.29 7.21
C MET A 121 7.66 5.40 8.38
N PRO A 122 8.51 4.58 9.02
CA PRO A 122 8.08 3.77 10.16
C PRO A 122 7.56 4.62 11.33
N TYR A 123 8.10 5.83 11.54
CA TYR A 123 7.58 6.77 12.53
C TYR A 123 6.14 7.19 12.22
N LEU A 124 5.90 7.75 11.03
CA LEU A 124 4.57 8.20 10.62
C LEU A 124 3.55 7.06 10.56
N LEU A 125 3.96 5.89 10.05
CA LEU A 125 3.12 4.70 9.97
C LEU A 125 2.64 4.28 11.38
N SER A 126 3.55 4.24 12.36
CA SER A 126 3.22 3.88 13.74
C SER A 126 2.22 4.85 14.38
N LEU A 127 2.37 6.16 14.13
CA LEU A 127 1.44 7.19 14.60
C LEU A 127 0.05 7.07 13.97
N SER A 128 -0.02 6.50 12.77
CA SER A 128 -1.28 6.26 12.04
C SER A 128 -1.91 4.88 12.30
N GLY A 129 -1.35 4.09 13.22
CA GLY A 129 -1.87 2.77 13.59
C GLY A 129 -1.43 1.61 12.67
N ILE A 130 -0.45 1.85 11.79
CA ILE A 130 0.14 0.84 10.91
C ILE A 130 1.43 0.33 11.56
N ASN A 131 1.45 -0.95 11.95
CA ASN A 131 2.49 -1.50 12.82
C ASN A 131 3.52 -2.36 12.08
N ASN A 132 3.25 -2.76 10.84
CA ASN A 132 4.16 -3.55 10.03
C ASN A 132 4.53 -2.78 8.76
N MET A 133 5.74 -2.99 8.26
CA MET A 133 6.22 -2.38 7.01
C MET A 133 7.08 -3.39 6.27
N VAL A 134 6.83 -3.53 4.97
CA VAL A 134 7.68 -4.28 4.05
C VAL A 134 8.39 -3.31 3.13
N ILE A 135 9.71 -3.45 3.03
CA ILE A 135 10.57 -2.64 2.17
C ILE A 135 11.27 -3.49 1.12
N GLY A 136 11.47 -2.95 -0.08
CA GLY A 136 12.02 -3.68 -1.23
C GLY A 136 13.46 -3.31 -1.59
N ARG A 137 13.72 -2.02 -1.82
CA ARG A 137 14.96 -1.54 -2.43
C ARG A 137 15.91 -0.98 -1.37
N ILE A 138 16.81 -1.83 -0.92
CA ILE A 138 17.96 -1.46 -0.08
C ILE A 138 19.28 -1.74 -0.81
N SER A 139 20.37 -1.14 -0.33
CA SER A 139 21.71 -1.43 -0.85
C SER A 139 21.99 -2.94 -0.89
N ALA A 140 22.52 -3.44 -2.00
CA ALA A 140 22.82 -4.86 -2.18
C ALA A 140 23.78 -5.39 -1.11
N VAL A 141 24.78 -4.58 -0.73
CA VAL A 141 25.76 -4.90 0.33
C VAL A 141 25.06 -5.02 1.69
N LEU A 142 24.14 -4.08 1.99
CA LEU A 142 23.37 -4.11 3.23
C LEU A 142 22.46 -5.35 3.26
N LYS A 143 21.74 -5.63 2.17
CA LYS A 143 20.86 -6.80 2.04
C LYS A 143 21.62 -8.10 2.29
N GLU A 144 22.79 -8.25 1.68
CA GLU A 144 23.64 -9.42 1.85
C GLU A 144 24.14 -9.58 3.29
N THR A 145 24.56 -8.48 3.91
CA THR A 145 25.02 -8.47 5.30
C THR A 145 23.88 -8.86 6.25
N MET A 146 22.70 -8.25 6.11
CA MET A 146 21.52 -8.56 6.94
C MET A 146 21.05 -9.99 6.73
N ARG A 147 21.12 -10.51 5.50
CA ARG A 147 20.80 -11.91 5.18
C ARG A 147 21.72 -12.88 5.91
N ARG A 148 23.04 -12.65 5.88
CA ARG A 148 24.02 -13.49 6.61
C ARG A 148 23.83 -13.46 8.12
N MET A 149 23.41 -12.32 8.67
CA MET A 149 23.16 -12.16 10.09
C MET A 149 21.75 -12.60 10.52
N HIS A 150 20.89 -13.05 9.60
CA HIS A 150 19.46 -13.32 9.85
C HIS A 150 18.68 -12.12 10.42
N ARG A 151 19.01 -10.90 10.00
CA ARG A 151 18.41 -9.63 10.48
C ARG A 151 17.54 -8.92 9.45
N LEU A 152 17.03 -9.62 8.43
CA LEU A 152 16.12 -9.04 7.44
C LEU A 152 14.76 -8.64 8.05
N HIS A 153 14.40 -9.22 9.19
CA HIS A 153 13.30 -8.77 10.03
C HIS A 153 13.89 -8.05 11.25
N PHE A 154 13.47 -6.82 11.49
CA PHE A 154 13.98 -6.00 12.58
C PHE A 154 12.92 -4.99 13.04
N LYS A 155 13.05 -4.55 14.29
CA LYS A 155 12.25 -3.44 14.83
C LYS A 155 12.91 -2.14 14.43
N TRP A 156 12.27 -1.38 13.55
CA TRP A 156 12.77 -0.08 13.11
C TRP A 156 12.26 1.01 14.07
N ILE A 157 13.12 1.44 14.99
CA ILE A 157 12.84 2.50 15.97
C ILE A 157 13.55 3.81 15.59
N GLN A 158 13.05 4.95 16.07
CA GLN A 158 13.76 6.20 15.85
C GLN A 158 15.00 6.30 16.76
N PRO A 159 16.07 6.96 16.31
CA PRO A 159 17.28 7.13 17.12
C PRO A 159 17.06 7.87 18.44
N TRP A 160 15.98 8.65 18.57
CA TRP A 160 15.63 9.36 19.81
C TRP A 160 14.66 8.58 20.70
N ASP A 161 14.11 7.45 20.23
CA ASP A 161 13.23 6.57 21.01
C ASP A 161 14.03 5.58 21.88
N ILE A 162 15.27 5.94 22.26
CA ILE A 162 16.09 5.11 23.15
C ILE A 162 15.39 5.07 24.50
N VAL A 163 14.78 3.93 24.77
CA VAL A 163 14.23 3.55 26.07
C VAL A 163 15.33 3.76 27.12
N THR A 164 15.07 4.67 28.05
CA THR A 164 15.74 4.66 29.36
C THR A 164 15.17 3.51 30.17
#